data_AF-A0A1A9G2Q9-F1
#
_entry.id   AF-A0A1A9G2Q9-F1
#
_cell.length_a   1.000
_cell.length_b   1.000
_cell.length_c   1.000
_cell.angle_alpha   90.00
_cell.angle_beta   90.00
_cell.angle_gamma   90.00
#
_symmetry.space_group_name_H-M   'P 1'
#
loop_
_entity.id
_entity.type
_entity.pdbx_description
1 polymer ?
#
loop_
_entity_poly.entity_id
_entity_poly.type
_entity_poly.pdbx_seq_one_letter_code
_entity_poly.pdbx_strand_id
1 'polypeptide(L)'
;MTRSEQGRHRESHDPHWIEWLTGLVSALLIAGMLGWIGWEAFTREATPPDLSIVVLATEKTGAGYRVTFDIANSATTTAAAVTVIGRLTEGEKIVEENHVIFDYVAAESKSTGALLFANDPAGRRVEIRAAGYTDP
;
A
#
# COMPACT_ATOMS: atom_id res chain seq x y z
N MET A 1 -55.12 22.84 -40.59
CA MET A 1 -55.73 21.93 -39.59
C MET A 1 -54.66 20.97 -39.11
N THR A 2 -54.12 21.21 -37.91
CA THR A 2 -53.09 20.39 -37.27
C THR A 2 -53.76 19.23 -36.54
N ARG A 3 -53.47 17.98 -36.92
CA ARG A 3 -53.93 16.79 -36.21
C ARG A 3 -52.76 16.21 -35.42
N SER A 4 -52.76 16.50 -34.12
CA SER A 4 -51.95 15.83 -33.11
C SER A 4 -52.63 14.51 -32.74
N GLU A 5 -51.97 13.38 -32.94
CA GLU A 5 -52.28 12.19 -32.15
C GLU A 5 -50.98 11.58 -31.59
N GLN A 6 -50.97 11.58 -30.27
CA GLN A 6 -49.87 11.33 -29.37
C GLN A 6 -49.93 9.84 -28.98
N GLY A 7 -49.11 9.02 -29.63
CA GLY A 7 -48.91 7.63 -29.22
C GLY A 7 -48.00 7.56 -28.00
N ARG A 8 -48.55 7.81 -26.82
CA ARG A 8 -47.81 7.71 -25.56
C ARG A 8 -47.58 6.24 -25.25
N HIS A 9 -46.38 5.74 -25.56
CA HIS A 9 -45.86 4.47 -25.07
C HIS A 9 -45.93 4.51 -23.53
N ARG A 10 -46.93 3.85 -22.96
CA ARG A 10 -46.96 3.52 -21.54
C ARG A 10 -46.37 2.13 -21.42
N GLU A 11 -45.10 2.06 -21.06
CA GLU A 11 -44.52 0.84 -20.53
C GLU A 11 -45.38 0.36 -19.37
N SER A 12 -45.71 -0.94 -19.40
CA SER A 12 -46.54 -1.64 -18.44
C SER A 12 -46.04 -1.41 -17.01
N HIS A 13 -46.96 -1.00 -16.13
CA HIS A 13 -46.69 -0.49 -14.79
C HIS A 13 -46.75 -1.56 -13.69
N ASP A 14 -46.37 -2.80 -14.02
CA ASP A 14 -46.17 -3.87 -13.04
C ASP A 14 -44.70 -4.31 -13.08
N PRO A 15 -43.95 -4.16 -11.97
CA PRO A 15 -42.59 -4.66 -11.90
C PRO A 15 -42.60 -6.17 -12.14
N HIS A 16 -41.84 -6.64 -13.12
CA HIS A 16 -41.74 -8.08 -13.38
C HIS A 16 -41.17 -8.77 -12.13
N TRP A 17 -41.63 -9.99 -11.80
CA TRP A 17 -41.14 -10.75 -10.62
C TRP A 17 -39.61 -10.88 -10.57
N ILE A 18 -38.96 -10.86 -11.73
CA ILE A 18 -37.50 -10.91 -11.85
C ILE A 18 -36.84 -9.61 -11.36
N GLU A 19 -37.49 -8.46 -11.49
CA GLU A 19 -37.04 -7.16 -10.98
C GLU A 19 -37.04 -7.15 -9.44
N TRP A 20 -38.07 -7.73 -8.82
CA TRP A 20 -38.11 -7.92 -7.37
C TRP A 20 -37.06 -8.91 -6.89
N LEU A 21 -36.87 -10.01 -7.62
CA LEU A 21 -35.84 -10.99 -7.29
C LEU A 21 -34.44 -10.40 -7.39
N THR A 22 -34.12 -9.68 -8.47
CA THR A 22 -32.83 -9.02 -8.63
C THR A 22 -32.65 -7.94 -7.57
N GLY A 23 -33.68 -7.14 -7.30
CA GLY A 23 -33.66 -6.14 -6.23
C GLY A 23 -33.37 -6.74 -4.85
N LEU A 24 -34.04 -7.84 -4.50
CA LEU A 24 -33.81 -8.54 -3.23
C LEU A 24 -32.38 -9.11 -3.14
N VAL A 25 -31.90 -9.75 -4.21
CA VAL A 25 -30.54 -10.30 -4.27
C VAL A 25 -29.50 -9.19 -4.14
N SER A 26 -29.66 -8.08 -4.87
CA SER A 26 -28.77 -6.93 -4.77
C SER A 26 -28.80 -6.31 -3.37
N ALA A 27 -29.98 -6.17 -2.76
CA ALA A 27 -30.11 -5.64 -1.41
C ALA A 27 -29.40 -6.54 -0.38
N LEU A 28 -29.52 -7.87 -0.50
CA LEU A 28 -28.83 -8.82 0.37
C LEU A 28 -27.30 -8.76 0.20
N LEU A 29 -26.80 -8.64 -1.03
CA LEU A 29 -25.37 -8.50 -1.29
C LEU A 29 -24.81 -7.21 -0.68
N ILE A 30 -25.52 -6.09 -0.84
CA ILE A 30 -25.13 -4.81 -0.23
C ILE A 30 -25.16 -4.91 1.29
N ALA A 31 -26.24 -5.45 1.87
CA ALA A 31 -26.35 -5.63 3.32
C ALA A 31 -25.25 -6.55 3.87
N GLY A 32 -24.92 -7.63 3.16
CA GLY A 32 -23.82 -8.53 3.51
C GLY A 32 -22.46 -7.82 3.47
N MET A 33 -22.18 -7.03 2.43
CA MET A 33 -20.96 -6.23 2.32
C MET A 33 -20.86 -5.18 3.43
N LEU A 34 -21.95 -4.46 3.72
CA LEU A 34 -21.98 -3.48 4.81
C LEU A 34 -21.79 -4.15 6.18
N GLY A 35 -22.43 -5.30 6.41
CA GLY A 35 -22.27 -6.08 7.63
C GLY A 35 -20.83 -6.56 7.82
N TRP A 36 -20.19 -7.02 6.75
CA TRP A 36 -18.78 -7.42 6.76
C TRP A 36 -17.84 -6.25 7.06
N ILE A 37 -17.99 -5.12 6.35
CA ILE A 37 -17.19 -3.92 6.59
C ILE A 37 -17.39 -3.39 8.01
N GLY A 38 -18.63 -3.39 8.50
CA GLY A 38 -18.95 -2.98 9.86
C GLY A 38 -18.28 -3.88 10.88
N TRP A 39 -18.34 -5.20 10.69
CA TRP A 39 -17.67 -6.16 11.57
C TRP A 39 -16.17 -5.91 11.63
N GLU A 40 -15.51 -5.84 10.48
CA GLU A 40 -14.07 -5.56 10.38
C GLU A 40 -13.70 -4.23 11.06
N ALA A 41 -14.49 -3.17 10.85
CA ALA A 41 -14.23 -1.86 11.46
C ALA A 41 -14.29 -1.87 12.99
N PHE A 42 -15.06 -2.77 13.61
CA PHE A 42 -15.16 -2.89 15.06
C PHE A 42 -14.19 -3.91 15.67
N THR A 43 -13.80 -4.95 14.94
CA THR A 43 -12.95 -6.02 15.49
C THR A 43 -11.47 -5.88 15.17
N ARG A 44 -11.10 -5.02 14.22
CA ARG A 44 -9.71 -4.86 13.82
C ARG A 44 -8.90 -4.13 14.90
N GLU A 45 -7.89 -4.79 15.42
CA GLU A 45 -6.97 -4.22 16.41
C GLU A 45 -5.85 -3.41 15.74
N ALA A 46 -5.50 -2.28 16.36
CA ALA A 46 -4.33 -1.49 15.97
C ALA A 46 -3.06 -2.15 16.50
N THR A 47 -2.20 -2.62 15.61
CA THR A 47 -0.88 -3.16 15.94
C THR A 47 0.20 -2.13 15.61
N PRO A 48 1.26 -2.02 16.44
CA PRO A 48 2.34 -1.07 16.19
C PRO A 48 3.08 -1.44 14.89
N PRO A 49 3.67 -0.48 14.17
CA PRO A 49 4.36 -0.75 12.91
C PRO A 49 5.42 -1.86 13.02
N ASP A 50 5.36 -2.79 12.06
CA ASP A 50 6.28 -3.92 11.95
C ASP A 50 6.99 -3.86 10.60
N LEU A 51 8.21 -3.31 10.60
CA LEU A 51 8.92 -2.92 9.40
C LEU A 51 10.00 -3.95 9.03
N SER A 52 9.91 -4.47 7.81
CA SER A 52 10.91 -5.38 7.23
C SER A 52 11.48 -4.82 5.93
N ILE A 53 12.74 -5.13 5.64
CA ILE A 53 13.45 -4.60 4.46
C ILE A 53 14.00 -5.76 3.62
N VAL A 54 13.84 -5.64 2.30
CA VAL A 54 14.40 -6.58 1.32
C VAL A 54 15.15 -5.81 0.25
N VAL A 55 16.42 -6.14 0.05
CA VAL A 55 17.22 -5.57 -1.05
C VAL A 55 16.81 -6.21 -2.36
N LEU A 56 16.48 -5.38 -3.35
CA LEU A 56 16.02 -5.80 -4.67
C LEU A 56 17.15 -5.83 -5.69
N ALA A 57 17.93 -4.75 -5.77
CA ALA A 57 18.94 -4.58 -6.80
C ALA A 57 20.09 -3.70 -6.33
N THR A 58 21.26 -3.93 -6.90
CA THR A 58 22.43 -3.05 -6.77
C THR A 58 22.94 -2.73 -8.16
N GLU A 59 22.97 -1.44 -8.50
CA GLU A 59 23.29 -0.96 -9.84
C GLU A 59 24.37 0.12 -9.77
N LYS A 60 25.31 0.11 -10.71
CA LYS A 60 26.25 1.21 -10.89
C LYS A 60 25.54 2.36 -11.61
N THR A 61 25.72 3.57 -11.10
CA THR A 61 25.20 4.81 -11.65
C THR A 61 26.35 5.77 -11.98
N GLY A 62 26.05 6.89 -12.64
CA GLY A 62 27.06 7.91 -12.93
C GLY A 62 27.69 8.55 -11.67
N ALA A 63 27.00 8.50 -10.53
CA ALA A 63 27.42 9.15 -9.29
C ALA A 63 27.91 8.16 -8.21
N GLY A 64 27.99 6.86 -8.52
CA GLY A 64 28.31 5.81 -7.55
C GLY A 64 27.43 4.58 -7.76
N TYR A 65 26.82 4.09 -6.70
CA TYR A 65 26.05 2.84 -6.68
C TYR A 65 24.69 3.07 -6.04
N ARG A 66 23.65 2.48 -6.62
CA ARG A 66 22.27 2.54 -6.13
C ARG A 66 21.89 1.17 -5.60
N VAL A 67 21.51 1.11 -4.34
CA VAL A 67 20.95 -0.10 -3.72
C VAL A 67 19.46 0.14 -3.50
N THR A 68 18.65 -0.47 -4.36
CA THR A 68 17.19 -0.40 -4.30
C THR A 68 16.67 -1.47 -3.35
N PHE A 69 15.72 -1.11 -2.50
CA PHE A 69 15.12 -2.01 -1.52
C PHE A 69 13.62 -1.71 -1.35
N ASP A 70 12.87 -2.73 -0.96
CA ASP A 70 11.52 -2.57 -0.45
C ASP A 70 11.54 -2.52 1.07
N ILE A 71 10.69 -1.65 1.62
CA ILE A 71 10.28 -1.66 3.01
C ILE A 71 8.80 -2.07 3.08
N ALA A 72 8.48 -3.06 3.91
CA ALA A 72 7.13 -3.55 4.11
C ALA A 72 6.70 -3.30 5.56
N ASN A 73 5.44 -2.92 5.75
CA ASN A 73 4.81 -2.82 7.06
C ASN A 73 3.73 -3.89 7.17
N SER A 74 3.95 -4.92 8.00
CA SER A 74 2.98 -6.01 8.23
C SER A 74 1.89 -5.64 9.24
N ALA A 75 2.00 -4.50 9.89
CA ALA A 75 1.06 -4.07 10.92
C ALA A 75 -0.16 -3.34 10.35
N THR A 76 -1.17 -3.16 11.20
CA THR A 76 -2.42 -2.46 10.87
C THR A 76 -2.33 -0.94 11.07
N THR A 77 -1.20 -0.43 11.60
CA THR A 77 -0.94 1.00 11.78
C THR A 77 0.14 1.48 10.83
N THR A 78 -0.06 2.67 10.25
CA THR A 78 0.92 3.32 9.36
C THR A 78 2.11 3.83 10.18
N ALA A 79 3.33 3.68 9.66
CA ALA A 79 4.51 4.33 10.22
C ALA A 79 4.77 5.65 9.49
N ALA A 80 5.09 6.71 10.23
CA ALA A 80 5.48 8.00 9.66
C ALA A 80 6.97 8.28 9.87
N ALA A 81 7.53 9.17 9.04
CA ALA A 81 8.92 9.64 9.13
C ALA A 81 9.94 8.51 9.32
N VAL A 82 9.76 7.41 8.57
CA VAL A 82 10.55 6.20 8.72
C VAL A 82 11.96 6.45 8.21
N THR A 83 12.93 6.49 9.12
CA THR A 83 14.34 6.64 8.78
C THR A 83 14.92 5.26 8.52
N VAL A 84 15.42 5.04 7.31
CA VAL A 84 16.14 3.82 6.93
C VAL A 84 17.62 4.15 6.80
N ILE A 85 18.47 3.39 7.50
CA ILE A 85 19.92 3.54 7.46
C ILE A 85 20.51 2.37 6.70
N GLY A 86 21.39 2.66 5.76
CA GLY A 86 22.22 1.70 5.07
C GLY A 86 23.69 1.89 5.42
N ARG A 87 24.33 0.81 5.83
CA ARG A 87 25.76 0.76 6.14
C ARG A 87 26.47 -0.16 5.17
N LEU A 88 27.57 0.34 4.64
CA LEU A 88 28.53 -0.45 3.90
C LEU A 88 29.72 -0.75 4.81
N THR A 89 29.97 -2.03 5.07
CA THR A 89 31.04 -2.46 5.99
C THR A 89 32.07 -3.33 5.29
N GLU A 90 33.33 -3.14 5.65
CA GLU A 90 34.46 -3.99 5.29
C GLU A 90 35.05 -4.57 6.58
N GLY A 91 34.72 -5.84 6.85
CA GLY A 91 34.91 -6.42 8.18
C GLY A 91 34.03 -5.70 9.22
N GLU A 92 34.64 -5.24 10.31
CA GLU A 92 33.95 -4.47 11.36
C GLU A 92 33.94 -2.96 11.11
N LYS A 93 34.65 -2.48 10.08
CA LYS A 93 34.74 -1.06 9.78
C LYS A 93 33.59 -0.61 8.89
N ILE A 94 32.86 0.41 9.34
CA ILE A 94 31.91 1.14 8.48
C ILE A 94 32.71 1.98 7.49
N VAL A 95 32.58 1.66 6.21
CA VAL A 95 33.21 2.37 5.09
C VAL A 95 32.35 3.55 4.67
N GLU A 96 31.04 3.36 4.68
CA GLU A 96 30.07 4.37 4.29
C GLU A 96 28.74 4.13 5.01
N GLU A 97 28.05 5.20 5.37
CA GLU A 97 26.71 5.17 5.95
C GLU A 97 25.87 6.25 5.27
N ASN A 98 24.70 5.88 4.77
CA ASN A 98 23.72 6.80 4.20
C ASN A 98 22.33 6.49 4.77
N HIS A 99 21.42 7.44 4.67
CA HIS A 99 20.04 7.24 5.09
C HIS A 99 19.05 7.84 4.09
N VAL A 100 17.82 7.35 4.15
CA VAL A 100 16.66 7.89 3.45
C VAL A 100 15.48 7.91 4.41
N ILE A 101 14.58 8.87 4.23
CA ILE A 101 13.36 8.99 5.03
C ILE A 101 12.18 8.72 4.11
N PHE A 102 11.29 7.82 4.54
CA PHE A 102 9.97 7.67 3.95
C PHE A 102 8.98 8.49 4.78
N ASP A 103 8.22 9.36 4.12
CA ASP A 103 7.18 10.13 4.80
C ASP A 103 6.19 9.20 5.50
N TYR A 104 5.80 8.13 4.80
CA TYR A 104 4.94 7.07 5.34
C TYR A 104 5.31 5.70 4.78
N VAL A 105 5.12 4.68 5.61
CA VAL A 105 4.99 3.28 5.18
C VAL A 105 3.63 2.79 5.68
N ALA A 106 2.66 2.76 4.77
CA ALA A 106 1.27 2.45 5.07
C ALA A 106 1.10 1.05 5.68
N ALA A 107 0.09 0.91 6.53
CA ALA A 107 -0.33 -0.38 7.10
C ALA A 107 -0.52 -1.44 6.00
N GLU A 108 -0.06 -2.66 6.26
CA GLU A 108 -0.17 -3.83 5.37
C GLU A 108 0.28 -3.56 3.92
N SER A 109 1.29 -2.70 3.76
CA SER A 109 1.73 -2.22 2.46
C SER A 109 3.25 -2.28 2.31
N LYS A 110 3.69 -1.97 1.09
CA LYS A 110 5.10 -1.90 0.70
C LYS A 110 5.40 -0.56 0.07
N SER A 111 6.62 -0.09 0.28
CA SER A 111 7.18 1.08 -0.38
C SER A 111 8.59 0.78 -0.84
N THR A 112 8.98 1.34 -1.98
CA THR A 112 10.31 1.13 -2.55
C THR A 112 11.14 2.37 -2.37
N GLY A 113 12.39 2.20 -1.96
CA GLY A 113 13.37 3.28 -1.89
C GLY A 113 14.73 2.83 -2.36
N ALA A 114 15.68 3.75 -2.32
CA ALA A 114 17.05 3.44 -2.64
C ALA A 114 18.02 4.23 -1.78
N LEU A 115 19.13 3.59 -1.44
CA LEU A 115 20.30 4.24 -0.87
C LEU A 115 21.34 4.40 -1.97
N LEU A 116 21.97 5.56 -2.00
CA LEU A 116 23.06 5.85 -2.92
C LEU A 116 24.36 5.74 -2.13
N PHE A 117 25.33 5.00 -2.65
CA PHE A 117 26.67 4.85 -2.07
C PHE A 117 27.72 5.35 -3.06
N ALA A 118 28.74 6.06 -2.58
CA ALA A 118 29.89 6.43 -3.39
C ALA A 118 30.81 5.22 -3.63
N ASN A 119 30.94 4.34 -2.63
CA ASN A 119 31.78 3.16 -2.67
C ASN A 119 31.05 1.95 -3.25
N ASP A 120 31.79 1.07 -3.93
CA ASP A 120 31.25 -0.15 -4.52
C ASP A 120 30.71 -1.11 -3.44
N PRO A 121 29.42 -1.49 -3.47
CA PRO A 121 28.89 -2.48 -2.57
C PRO A 121 29.41 -3.91 -2.85
N ALA A 122 29.92 -4.17 -4.05
CA ALA A 122 30.40 -5.49 -4.45
C ALA A 122 31.56 -5.95 -3.55
N GLY A 123 31.44 -7.17 -3.02
CA GLY A 123 32.43 -7.77 -2.13
C GLY A 123 32.43 -7.21 -0.70
N ARG A 124 31.51 -6.30 -0.36
CA ARG A 124 31.32 -5.76 0.98
C ARG A 124 29.97 -6.19 1.56
N ARG A 125 29.83 -6.08 2.87
CA ARG A 125 28.55 -6.36 3.54
C ARG A 125 27.73 -5.07 3.54
N VAL A 126 26.53 -5.15 2.96
CA VAL A 126 25.53 -4.08 2.99
C VAL A 126 24.48 -4.44 4.04
N GLU A 127 24.33 -3.61 5.05
CA GLU A 127 23.29 -3.76 6.08
C GLU A 127 22.31 -2.59 5.95
N ILE A 128 21.04 -2.90 5.70
CA ILE A 128 19.97 -1.89 5.61
C ILE A 128 18.93 -2.24 6.66
N ARG A 129 18.56 -1.27 7.48
CA ARG A 129 17.55 -1.43 8.53
C ARG A 129 16.75 -0.15 8.74
N ALA A 130 15.50 -0.31 9.16
CA ALA A 130 14.75 0.79 9.76
C ALA A 130 15.43 1.17 11.09
N ALA A 131 15.70 2.46 11.25
CA ALA A 131 16.34 3.01 12.43
C ALA A 131 15.34 3.59 13.44
N GLY A 132 14.22 4.10 12.93
CA GLY A 132 13.14 4.65 13.74
C GLY A 132 11.97 5.10 12.88
N TYR A 133 10.84 5.34 13.53
CA TYR A 133 9.61 5.89 12.96
C TYR A 133 8.89 6.71 14.03
N THR A 134 7.89 7.49 13.62
CA THR A 134 6.92 8.12 14.51
C THR A 134 5.53 7.56 14.26
N ASP A 135 4.67 7.68 15.26
CA ASP A 135 3.24 7.47 15.06
C ASP A 135 2.71 8.53 14.07
N PRO A 136 1.74 8.17 13.21
CA PRO A 136 1.21 9.04 12.16
C PRO A 136 0.28 10.14 12.66
#